data_AF-A0A2V5PHW8-F1
#
_entry.id   AF-A0A2V5PHW8-F1
#
_cell.length_a   1.000
_cell.length_b   1.000
_cell.length_c   1.000
_cell.angle_alpha   90.00
_cell.angle_beta   90.00
_cell.angle_gamma   90.00
#
_symmetry.space_group_name_H-M   'P 1'
#
loop_
_entity.id
_entity.type
_entity.pdbx_description
1 polymer ?
#
loop_
_entity_poly.entity_id
_entity_poly.type
_entity_poly.pdbx_seq_one_letter_code
_entity_poly.pdbx_strand_id
1 'polypeptide(L)'
;MADLKPKDPSADNQNAPTDIAARKLAQAVVAPVVTGDEHCCIAQYWAVLETNGSLVRGHNVWRVAHLATGIYEVIFTGDVSAGAFVATIGRPGIFTEPTGEICVALRYSTTVPEIGRGVWVQTFNSAGAPSDRAFHLLVTTAG
;
A
#
# COMPACT_ATOMS: atom_id res chain seq x y z
N MET A 1 30.12 -13.12 -23.65
CA MET A 1 29.15 -12.23 -23.01
C MET A 1 28.47 -13.02 -21.90
N ALA A 2 28.54 -12.57 -20.64
CA ALA A 2 27.82 -13.23 -19.57
C ALA A 2 26.32 -12.92 -19.73
N ASP A 3 25.48 -13.95 -19.85
CA ASP A 3 24.03 -13.83 -19.76
C ASP A 3 23.70 -13.24 -18.38
N LEU A 4 23.35 -11.96 -18.33
CA LEU A 4 22.71 -11.39 -17.16
C LEU A 4 21.31 -12.01 -17.10
N LYS A 5 21.15 -13.04 -16.27
CA LYS A 5 19.83 -13.54 -15.90
C LYS A 5 19.02 -12.31 -15.42
N PRO A 6 17.83 -12.04 -15.97
CA PRO A 6 17.02 -10.91 -15.53
C PRO A 6 16.86 -11.00 -14.01
N LYS A 7 17.21 -9.92 -13.31
CA LYS A 7 16.95 -9.83 -11.87
C LYS A 7 15.45 -9.99 -11.70
N ASP A 8 15.05 -11.03 -10.96
CA ASP A 8 13.65 -11.26 -10.66
C ASP A 8 13.09 -9.97 -10.02
N PRO A 9 12.12 -9.29 -10.64
CA PRO A 9 11.56 -8.05 -10.12
C PRO A 9 10.87 -8.23 -8.75
N SER A 10 10.59 -9.48 -8.34
CA SER A 10 10.08 -9.79 -7.00
C SER A 10 11.16 -9.82 -5.90
N ALA A 11 12.46 -9.94 -6.25
CA ALA A 11 13.53 -10.09 -5.28
C ALA A 11 13.76 -8.85 -4.39
N ASP A 12 13.37 -7.66 -4.86
CA ASP A 12 13.42 -6.41 -4.10
C ASP A 12 12.05 -6.06 -3.46
N ASN A 13 10.99 -6.80 -3.78
CA ASN A 13 9.67 -6.60 -3.20
C ASN A 13 9.60 -7.23 -1.81
N GLN A 14 9.89 -6.43 -0.78
CA GLN A 14 9.83 -6.89 0.60
C GLN A 14 8.46 -7.49 0.94
N ASN A 15 7.35 -6.99 0.35
CA ASN A 15 5.99 -7.47 0.61
C ASN A 15 5.50 -8.52 -0.41
N ALA A 16 6.40 -9.22 -1.10
CA ALA A 16 6.04 -10.28 -2.04
C ALA A 16 5.29 -11.43 -1.34
N PRO A 17 4.35 -12.11 -2.04
CA PRO A 17 3.61 -13.27 -1.53
C PRO A 17 4.53 -14.50 -1.41
N THR A 18 5.46 -14.44 -0.46
CA THR A 18 6.37 -15.52 -0.09
C THR A 18 5.74 -16.39 1.00
N ASP A 19 6.25 -17.60 1.20
CA ASP A 19 5.81 -18.47 2.31
C ASP A 19 5.90 -17.79 3.69
N ILE A 20 6.83 -16.86 3.87
CA ILE A 20 6.98 -16.07 5.11
C ILE A 20 5.82 -15.09 5.28
N ALA A 21 5.45 -14.37 4.21
CA ALA A 21 4.29 -13.47 4.23
C ALA A 21 2.97 -14.26 4.43
N ALA A 22 2.84 -15.40 3.75
CA ALA A 22 1.65 -16.26 3.84
C ALA A 22 1.47 -16.89 5.24
N ARG A 23 2.55 -17.33 5.89
CA ARG A 23 2.49 -17.86 7.27
C ARG A 23 2.07 -16.81 8.30
N LYS A 24 2.40 -15.53 8.10
CA LYS A 24 1.88 -14.43 8.92
C LYS A 24 0.41 -14.14 8.63
N LEU A 25 -0.03 -14.30 7.39
CA LEU A 25 -1.41 -14.04 6.96
C LEU A 25 -2.42 -15.05 7.52
N ALA A 26 -2.02 -16.31 7.75
CA ALA A 26 -2.90 -17.38 8.28
C ALA A 26 -3.47 -17.12 9.70
N GLN A 27 -3.05 -16.03 10.36
CA GLN A 27 -3.61 -15.57 11.64
C GLN A 27 -4.74 -14.53 11.46
N ALA A 28 -4.96 -14.05 10.24
CA ALA A 28 -6.03 -13.12 9.91
C ALA A 28 -7.17 -13.85 9.16
N VAL A 29 -8.41 -13.50 9.56
CA VAL A 29 -9.69 -13.81 8.89
C VAL A 29 -10.46 -15.03 9.42
N VAL A 30 -11.17 -14.80 10.53
CA VAL A 30 -12.63 -14.71 10.44
C VAL A 30 -12.97 -13.23 10.65
N ALA A 31 -13.38 -12.53 9.59
CA ALA A 31 -13.91 -11.17 9.77
C ALA A 31 -15.24 -11.30 10.53
N PRO A 32 -15.45 -10.57 11.64
CA PRO A 32 -16.74 -10.58 12.32
C PRO A 32 -17.80 -10.02 11.37
N VAL A 33 -18.94 -10.71 11.27
CA VAL A 33 -20.13 -10.13 10.64
C VAL A 33 -20.56 -8.95 11.51
N VAL A 34 -20.45 -7.74 10.99
CA VAL A 34 -20.95 -6.54 11.67
C VAL A 34 -22.46 -6.49 11.45
N THR A 35 -23.24 -6.99 12.41
CA THR A 35 -24.69 -6.81 12.46
C THR A 35 -25.04 -5.59 13.30
N GLY A 36 -25.04 -4.40 12.69
CA GLY A 36 -25.40 -3.13 13.35
C GLY A 36 -25.05 -1.92 12.48
N ASP A 37 -25.83 -0.83 12.58
CA ASP A 37 -25.83 0.36 11.72
C ASP A 37 -24.46 0.69 11.11
N GLU A 38 -24.32 0.29 9.85
CA GLU A 38 -23.10 0.09 9.07
C GLU A 38 -22.28 1.39 8.84
N HIS A 39 -22.75 2.52 9.37
CA HIS A 39 -22.23 3.86 9.12
C HIS A 39 -21.68 4.60 10.35
N CYS A 40 -21.96 4.17 11.59
CA CYS A 40 -21.52 4.95 12.77
C CYS A 40 -20.04 4.73 13.13
N CYS A 41 -19.42 3.63 12.68
CA CYS A 41 -18.07 3.23 13.09
C CYS A 41 -17.05 3.04 11.94
N ILE A 42 -17.36 3.30 10.67
CA ILE A 42 -16.35 3.16 9.59
C ILE A 42 -15.24 4.19 9.79
N ALA A 43 -14.01 3.72 10.02
CA ALA A 43 -12.84 4.59 10.04
C ALA A 43 -12.27 4.73 8.61
N GLN A 44 -12.08 5.97 8.19
CA GLN A 44 -11.50 6.31 6.89
C GLN A 44 -10.07 6.81 7.06
N TYR A 45 -9.18 6.25 6.27
CA TYR A 45 -7.79 6.69 6.15
C TYR A 45 -7.49 6.94 4.69
N TRP A 46 -6.72 7.98 4.38
CA TRP A 46 -6.32 8.21 3.01
C TRP A 46 -5.03 9.01 2.94
N ALA A 47 -4.30 8.83 1.86
CA ALA A 47 -3.06 9.53 1.59
C ALA A 47 -2.97 9.86 0.10
N VAL A 48 -2.49 11.05 -0.21
CA VAL A 48 -2.12 11.44 -1.57
C VAL A 48 -0.62 11.70 -1.58
N LEU A 49 0.11 10.90 -2.35
CA LEU A 49 1.55 10.98 -2.47
C LEU A 49 1.93 11.53 -3.84
N GLU A 50 2.99 12.33 -3.88
CA GLU A 50 3.62 12.77 -5.12
C GLU A 50 4.58 11.69 -5.66
N THR A 51 5.00 11.79 -6.92
CA THR A 51 5.88 10.82 -7.58
C THR A 51 7.14 10.50 -6.76
N ASN A 52 7.72 11.50 -6.07
CA ASN A 52 8.90 11.34 -5.23
C ASN A 52 8.64 10.68 -3.86
N GLY A 53 7.41 10.23 -3.59
CA GLY A 53 7.00 9.58 -2.34
C GLY A 53 6.69 10.53 -1.18
N SER A 54 6.66 11.85 -1.43
CA SER A 54 6.27 12.82 -0.41
C SER A 54 4.76 12.81 -0.19
N LEU A 55 4.32 12.86 1.07
CA LEU A 55 2.91 13.06 1.42
C LEU A 55 2.51 14.51 1.10
N VAL A 56 1.53 14.69 0.22
CA VAL A 56 1.00 16.01 -0.11
C VAL A 56 -0.18 16.38 0.77
N ARG A 57 -1.05 15.40 1.05
CA ARG A 57 -2.20 15.53 1.95
C ARG A 57 -2.64 14.14 2.41
N GLY A 58 -3.28 14.07 3.56
CA GLY A 58 -3.75 12.81 4.11
C GLY A 58 -4.71 13.00 5.28
N HIS A 59 -5.37 11.92 5.66
CA HIS A 59 -6.17 11.80 6.86
C HIS A 59 -5.73 10.55 7.63
N ASN A 60 -5.48 10.72 8.93
CA ASN A 60 -4.99 9.66 9.81
C ASN A 60 -3.66 9.02 9.36
N VAL A 61 -2.81 9.76 8.64
CA VAL A 61 -1.48 9.29 8.22
C VAL A 61 -0.47 9.56 9.34
N TRP A 62 0.27 8.53 9.74
CA TRP A 62 1.37 8.62 10.70
C TRP A 62 2.69 8.95 10.00
N ARG A 63 3.05 8.20 8.95
CA ARG A 63 4.18 8.50 8.08
C ARG A 63 4.03 7.89 6.69
N VAL A 64 4.90 8.31 5.79
CA VAL A 64 5.13 7.67 4.49
C VAL A 64 6.63 7.39 4.31
N ALA A 65 6.95 6.40 3.47
CA ALA A 65 8.33 6.14 3.04
C ALA A 65 8.37 5.68 1.58
N HIS A 66 9.34 6.19 0.82
CA HIS A 66 9.75 5.64 -0.48
C HIS A 66 10.92 4.70 -0.23
N LEU A 67 10.75 3.42 -0.57
CA LEU A 67 11.68 2.36 -0.17
C LEU A 67 12.59 1.93 -1.32
N ALA A 68 12.06 1.98 -2.54
CA ALA A 68 12.75 1.73 -3.79
C ALA A 68 11.89 2.26 -4.93
N THR A 69 12.41 2.24 -6.16
CA THR A 69 11.65 2.64 -7.35
C THR A 69 10.32 1.88 -7.44
N GLY A 70 9.22 2.63 -7.49
CA GLY A 70 7.86 2.13 -7.55
C GLY A 70 7.40 1.43 -6.27
N ILE A 71 8.06 1.63 -5.13
CA ILE A 71 7.74 0.96 -3.87
C ILE A 71 7.61 1.98 -2.74
N TYR A 72 6.42 1.98 -2.13
CA TYR A 72 6.07 2.91 -1.07
C TYR A 72 5.45 2.18 0.12
N GLU A 73 5.61 2.79 1.29
CA GLU A 73 4.92 2.42 2.52
C GLU A 73 4.13 3.63 3.03
N VAL A 74 2.88 3.39 3.41
CA VAL A 74 2.03 4.37 4.09
C VAL A 74 1.59 3.78 5.42
N ILE A 75 2.00 4.40 6.52
CA ILE A 75 1.60 3.99 7.87
C ILE A 75 0.52 4.94 8.37
N PHE A 76 -0.58 4.40 8.83
CA PHE A 76 -1.69 5.14 9.41
C PHE A 76 -1.63 5.16 10.95
N THR A 77 -2.43 6.02 11.57
CA THR A 77 -2.52 6.17 13.02
C THR A 77 -3.24 4.99 13.69
N GLY A 78 -4.13 4.31 12.95
CA GLY A 78 -4.94 3.18 13.41
C GLY A 78 -4.62 1.87 12.70
N ASP A 79 -5.17 0.77 13.22
CA ASP A 79 -5.09 -0.55 12.60
C ASP A 79 -5.96 -0.58 11.34
N VAL A 80 -5.36 -1.02 10.23
CA VAL A 80 -6.00 -1.14 8.91
C VAL A 80 -5.97 -2.58 8.39
N SER A 81 -5.55 -3.55 9.20
CA SER A 81 -5.34 -4.94 8.80
C SER A 81 -6.59 -5.65 8.26
N ALA A 82 -7.77 -5.26 8.73
CA ALA A 82 -9.06 -5.74 8.25
C ALA A 82 -9.73 -4.80 7.21
N GLY A 83 -9.01 -3.77 6.76
CA GLY A 83 -9.53 -2.75 5.86
C GLY A 83 -9.53 -3.16 4.39
N ALA A 84 -10.40 -2.52 3.62
CA ALA A 84 -10.31 -2.50 2.17
C ALA A 84 -9.32 -1.41 1.72
N PHE A 85 -8.39 -1.77 0.83
CA PHE A 85 -7.42 -0.84 0.26
C PHE A 85 -7.75 -0.58 -1.21
N VAL A 86 -7.89 0.68 -1.59
CA VAL A 86 -8.10 1.09 -2.98
C VAL A 86 -7.11 2.18 -3.31
N ALA A 87 -6.36 2.01 -4.41
CA ALA A 87 -5.48 3.05 -4.90
C ALA A 87 -5.57 3.23 -6.40
N THR A 88 -5.30 4.44 -6.84
CA THR A 88 -5.23 4.82 -8.26
C THR A 88 -3.98 5.66 -8.49
N ILE A 89 -3.32 5.46 -9.62
CA ILE A 89 -2.28 6.38 -10.09
C ILE A 89 -2.93 7.73 -10.41
N GLY A 90 -2.37 8.82 -9.88
CA GLY A 90 -2.91 10.16 -10.04
C GLY A 90 -2.08 11.21 -9.31
N ARG A 91 -1.89 12.37 -9.93
CA ARG A 91 -1.14 13.48 -9.32
C ARG A 91 -1.99 14.23 -8.29
N PRO A 92 -1.37 14.85 -7.27
CA PRO A 92 -2.09 15.66 -6.29
C PRO A 92 -2.63 17.00 -6.83
N GLY A 93 -2.11 17.49 -7.95
CA GLY A 93 -2.37 18.84 -8.49
C GLY A 93 -2.94 18.84 -9.91
N ILE A 94 -2.45 19.77 -10.73
CA ILE A 94 -2.79 19.86 -12.16
C ILE A 94 -1.88 18.94 -12.98
N PHE A 95 -2.36 18.47 -14.13
CA PHE A 95 -1.76 17.46 -15.03
C PHE A 95 -1.92 15.99 -14.61
N THR A 96 -1.96 15.12 -15.61
CA THR A 96 -2.12 13.66 -15.45
C THR A 96 -0.78 13.00 -15.19
N GLU A 97 -0.74 11.99 -14.32
CA GLU A 97 0.45 11.16 -14.14
C GLU A 97 0.64 10.21 -15.33
N PRO A 98 1.87 9.85 -15.72
CA PRO A 98 2.08 8.80 -16.71
C PRO A 98 1.37 7.50 -16.33
N THR A 99 0.82 6.83 -17.34
CA THR A 99 0.10 5.57 -17.19
C THR A 99 0.97 4.47 -16.57
N GLY A 100 0.30 3.48 -15.99
CA GLY A 100 0.90 2.35 -15.33
C GLY A 100 -0.10 1.53 -14.52
N GLU A 101 0.43 0.60 -13.75
CA GLU A 101 -0.30 -0.29 -12.87
C GLU A 101 0.03 0.02 -11.41
N ILE A 102 -0.93 -0.21 -10.53
CA ILE A 102 -0.77 -0.04 -9.09
C ILE A 102 -1.31 -1.25 -8.34
N CYS A 103 -0.55 -1.71 -7.36
CA CYS A 103 -0.92 -2.79 -6.46
C CYS A 103 -0.86 -2.31 -5.01
N VAL A 104 -1.82 -2.76 -4.21
CA VAL A 104 -1.88 -2.45 -2.77
C VAL A 104 -2.07 -3.72 -1.96
N ALA A 105 -1.46 -3.75 -0.78
CA ALA A 105 -1.63 -4.82 0.18
C ALA A 105 -1.33 -4.31 1.60
N LEU A 106 -1.76 -5.07 2.61
CA LEU A 106 -1.29 -4.87 3.98
C LEU A 106 0.23 -5.05 4.04
N ARG A 107 0.90 -4.19 4.79
CA ARG A 107 2.35 -4.29 5.03
C ARG A 107 2.64 -5.38 6.06
N TYR A 108 3.32 -6.44 5.64
CA TYR A 108 3.56 -7.63 6.49
C TYR A 108 4.73 -7.48 7.49
N SER A 109 5.64 -6.53 7.26
CA SER A 109 6.93 -6.42 7.96
C SER A 109 7.07 -5.19 8.85
N THR A 110 5.97 -4.58 9.28
CA THR A 110 6.04 -3.53 10.30
C THR A 110 6.38 -4.11 11.68
N THR A 111 6.98 -3.28 12.53
CA THR A 111 7.29 -3.60 13.93
C THR A 111 6.39 -2.79 14.86
N VAL A 112 6.36 -3.10 16.15
CA VAL A 112 5.59 -2.31 17.14
C VAL A 112 6.10 -0.86 17.13
N PRO A 113 5.21 0.16 17.09
CA PRO A 113 3.75 0.12 17.27
C PRO A 113 2.90 0.06 15.97
N GLU A 114 3.48 -0.29 14.83
CA GLU A 114 2.91 -0.12 13.48
C GLU A 114 2.36 -1.41 12.88
N ILE A 115 2.39 -2.49 13.65
CA ILE A 115 1.77 -3.77 13.27
C ILE A 115 0.31 -3.53 12.91
N GLY A 116 -0.10 -3.98 11.72
CA GLY A 116 -1.45 -3.82 11.20
C GLY A 116 -1.79 -2.44 10.63
N ARG A 117 -0.91 -1.42 10.79
CA ARG A 117 -1.21 -0.03 10.41
C ARG A 117 -0.67 0.39 9.04
N GLY A 118 0.12 -0.47 8.41
CA GLY A 118 0.85 -0.13 7.20
C GLY A 118 0.21 -0.68 5.94
N VAL A 119 0.15 0.13 4.89
CA VAL A 119 -0.18 -0.30 3.52
C VAL A 119 1.09 -0.25 2.68
N TRP A 120 1.36 -1.36 2.00
CA TRP A 120 2.37 -1.45 0.97
C TRP A 120 1.75 -1.08 -0.37
N VAL A 121 2.41 -0.19 -1.10
CA VAL A 121 1.97 0.26 -2.43
C VAL A 121 3.10 0.02 -3.41
N GLN A 122 2.76 -0.58 -4.55
CA GLN A 122 3.68 -0.72 -5.67
C GLN A 122 3.12 -0.12 -6.93
N THR A 123 3.96 0.55 -7.69
CA THR A 123 3.61 1.18 -8.95
C THR A 123 4.55 0.75 -10.05
N PHE A 124 3.99 0.58 -11.24
CA PHE A 124 4.70 0.12 -12.43
C PHE A 124 4.43 1.09 -13.58
N ASN A 125 5.28 1.07 -14.60
CA ASN A 125 4.93 1.61 -15.90
C ASN A 125 4.17 0.55 -16.71
N SER A 126 3.52 0.94 -17.81
CA SER A 126 2.76 0.02 -18.67
C SER A 126 3.58 -1.05 -19.41
N ALA A 127 4.91 -1.11 -19.19
CA ALA A 127 5.73 -2.25 -19.59
C ALA A 127 5.92 -3.27 -18.45
N GLY A 128 5.24 -3.08 -17.31
CA GLY A 128 5.35 -3.92 -16.12
C GLY A 128 6.61 -3.70 -15.29
N ALA A 129 7.41 -2.66 -15.59
CA ALA A 129 8.63 -2.37 -14.82
C ALA A 129 8.33 -1.43 -13.65
N PRO A 130 8.91 -1.66 -12.45
CA PRO A 130 8.74 -0.76 -11.30
C PRO A 130 9.07 0.68 -11.68
N SER A 131 8.18 1.60 -11.35
CA SER A 131 8.33 3.00 -11.73
C SER A 131 7.64 3.88 -10.70
N ASP A 132 8.31 4.95 -10.29
CA ASP A 132 7.74 5.93 -9.37
C ASP A 132 6.52 6.61 -10.00
N ARG A 133 5.42 6.68 -9.23
CA ARG A 133 4.16 7.29 -9.63
C ARG A 133 3.52 7.95 -8.42
N ALA A 134 2.95 9.12 -8.62
CA ALA A 134 2.02 9.73 -7.70
C ALA A 134 0.74 8.89 -7.66
N PHE A 135 0.15 8.78 -6.47
CA PHE A 135 -1.06 7.99 -6.29
C PHE A 135 -1.94 8.55 -5.19
N HIS A 136 -3.21 8.19 -5.27
CA HIS A 136 -4.21 8.43 -4.24
C HIS A 136 -4.54 7.07 -3.64
N LEU A 137 -4.46 6.97 -2.32
CA LEU A 137 -4.78 5.77 -1.55
C LEU A 137 -5.95 6.08 -0.62
N LEU A 138 -6.97 5.24 -0.67
CA LEU A 138 -8.10 5.20 0.25
C LEU A 138 -8.10 3.87 0.98
N VAL A 139 -8.34 3.94 2.28
CA VAL A 139 -8.50 2.78 3.16
C VAL A 139 -9.75 2.98 4.01
N THR A 140 -10.59 1.96 4.06
CA THR A 140 -11.79 1.94 4.89
C THR A 140 -11.80 0.69 5.73
N THR A 141 -12.02 0.83 7.03
CA THR A 141 -12.13 -0.29 7.97
C THR A 141 -13.52 -0.30 8.58
N ALA A 142 -14.08 -1.48 8.84
CA ALA A 142 -15.15 -1.60 9.81
C ALA A 142 -14.59 -1.22 11.19
N GLY A 143 -15.29 -0.39 11.95
CA GLY A 143 -14.93 -0.07 13.33
C GLY A 143 -15.69 -0.87 14.35
#